data_AF-A0A9E4FC35-F1
#
_entry.id   AF-A0A9E4FC35-F1
#
_cell.length_a   1.000
_cell.length_b   1.000
_cell.length_c   1.000
_cell.angle_alpha   90.00
_cell.angle_beta   90.00
_cell.angle_gamma   90.00
#
_symmetry.space_group_name_H-M   'P 1'
#
loop_
_entity.id
_entity.type
_entity.pdbx_description
1 polymer ?
#
loop_
_entity_poly.entity_id
_entity_poly.type
_entity_poly.pdbx_seq_one_letter_code
_entity_poly.pdbx_strand_id
1 'polypeptide(L)'
;MLRWGLIGLLVVVVALADWYGGGMVPRLVLGTATLNLTSSPDGAKVFIDGKAVGETSLHAQRVVPGEIVLRMEHRFHDAVARRVESSRGEVLDIHIEFPPTTGSLEVVTNPRGAAIAVDGVRIDGVTPVLLSPHPTGSFDVTTWIHGRERKTETVEVLPRQNTEASFDLERVPLSEIYISRSPRDAELEIEGNRYEQGMTLPVGVYRLRARREGYAPVDRTIEFTRGRNDHAIDMVRLRGSLSLAVSPRHAKVRVSYPDAPGWRPYQEEMVIPTGPVSVRATAVGYRGYERKLTIGPKTLKHSIRLEEYDVQPGRQFRDELASGGKGPLLVVVGTGSFRMGSTDGSADERPVRNVVVAEPFAIGVFETTREEYGKFREVKGWAEAVPEALHPEDPPPSNSLRRLPMSRLSWEDGQDYVSWLTEETGYRYRLPTEAEWEYVARAGSTGAYYFGADTTVFCAHANIADRTYASRFRKPAIADCTDGGMRWVDVGSFPPNAFGVHDILGNVEEWVADCWRDDYRNAANDQRARGGACGTHVLRGGAWDSSPHEATVSYRSFSNRGSGTRGVRVVREL
;
A
#
# COMPACT_ATOMS: atom_id res chain seq x y z
N MET A 1 -8.41 -119.48 -12.84
CA MET A 1 -9.67 -120.25 -12.60
C MET A 1 -10.47 -119.57 -11.49
N LEU A 2 -11.78 -119.85 -11.42
CA LEU A 2 -12.67 -119.55 -10.29
C LEU A 2 -12.30 -120.46 -9.07
N ARG A 3 -12.73 -120.27 -7.81
CA ARG A 3 -13.52 -119.24 -7.08
C ARG A 3 -13.24 -119.38 -5.56
N TRP A 4 -13.62 -118.33 -4.80
CA TRP A 4 -14.16 -118.20 -3.40
C TRP A 4 -14.04 -119.36 -2.37
N GLY A 5 -14.02 -119.14 -1.04
CA GLY A 5 -14.15 -117.91 -0.21
C GLY A 5 -14.45 -118.25 1.28
N LEU A 6 -14.87 -117.25 2.09
CA LEU A 6 -15.96 -117.28 3.13
C LEU A 6 -16.06 -118.50 4.11
N ILE A 7 -16.21 -118.44 5.46
CA ILE A 7 -16.66 -117.48 6.53
C ILE A 7 -15.90 -117.88 7.85
N GLY A 8 -15.47 -117.01 8.80
CA GLY A 8 -16.20 -116.36 9.93
C GLY A 8 -16.68 -117.36 11.04
N LEU A 9 -17.08 -117.01 12.29
CA LEU A 9 -17.04 -115.82 13.15
C LEU A 9 -17.56 -116.25 14.58
N LEU A 10 -17.24 -115.53 15.68
CA LEU A 10 -17.62 -115.79 17.12
C LEU A 10 -17.03 -117.11 17.73
N VAL A 11 -16.54 -117.21 18.99
CA VAL A 11 -16.82 -116.66 20.34
C VAL A 11 -17.83 -117.46 21.18
N VAL A 12 -17.34 -118.07 22.27
CA VAL A 12 -17.99 -118.23 23.60
C VAL A 12 -16.90 -118.16 24.68
N VAL A 13 -17.24 -117.68 25.90
CA VAL A 13 -16.34 -117.52 27.07
C VAL A 13 -16.83 -118.38 28.24
N VAL A 14 -15.91 -119.00 29.00
CA VAL A 14 -16.11 -119.48 30.39
C VAL A 14 -14.80 -119.21 31.18
N ALA A 15 -14.87 -119.01 32.50
CA ALA A 15 -13.77 -118.50 33.35
C ALA A 15 -13.68 -119.21 34.74
N LEU A 16 -12.89 -118.63 35.68
CA LEU A 16 -12.50 -119.10 37.04
C LEU A 16 -11.31 -120.10 37.03
N ALA A 17 -10.33 -120.13 37.96
CA ALA A 17 -9.82 -119.28 39.08
C ALA A 17 -8.48 -119.93 39.57
N ASP A 18 -7.53 -119.37 40.35
CA ASP A 18 -7.25 -118.03 40.92
C ASP A 18 -5.72 -117.90 41.26
N TRP A 19 -5.11 -116.71 41.35
CA TRP A 19 -4.66 -115.99 42.59
C TRP A 19 -3.82 -116.81 43.61
N TYR A 20 -2.61 -116.46 44.09
CA TYR A 20 -1.77 -115.22 44.12
C TYR A 20 -0.40 -115.43 43.44
N GLY A 21 0.37 -114.41 43.03
CA GLY A 21 0.13 -112.96 43.06
C GLY A 21 1.45 -112.17 43.10
N GLY A 22 1.90 -111.62 41.97
CA GLY A 22 3.18 -110.87 41.89
C GLY A 22 3.80 -110.80 40.48
N GLY A 23 2.98 -110.74 39.43
CA GLY A 23 3.46 -110.85 38.04
C GLY A 23 4.23 -109.61 37.57
N MET A 24 5.46 -109.81 37.08
CA MET A 24 6.23 -108.77 36.41
C MET A 24 5.65 -108.53 35.01
N VAL A 25 4.75 -107.55 34.88
CA VAL A 25 4.20 -107.16 33.57
C VAL A 25 5.33 -106.60 32.71
N PRO A 26 5.60 -107.15 31.51
CA PRO A 26 6.51 -106.52 30.56
C PRO A 26 5.85 -105.22 30.07
N ARG A 27 6.15 -104.12 30.77
CA ARG A 27 5.58 -102.80 30.48
C ARG A 27 6.10 -102.36 29.13
N LEU A 28 5.30 -102.58 28.08
CA LEU A 28 5.64 -102.33 26.69
C LEU A 28 5.63 -100.81 26.46
N VAL A 29 6.72 -100.15 26.90
CA VAL A 29 6.96 -98.74 26.66
C VAL A 29 7.12 -98.56 25.16
N LEU A 30 6.06 -98.08 24.51
CA LEU A 30 6.12 -97.44 23.21
C LEU A 30 6.96 -96.17 23.39
N GLY A 31 8.25 -96.26 23.05
CA GLY A 31 9.11 -95.09 23.05
C GLY A 31 8.75 -94.19 21.88
N THR A 32 8.37 -92.95 22.16
CA THR A 32 8.11 -91.94 21.14
C THR A 32 9.41 -91.45 20.51
N ALA A 33 9.36 -91.00 19.26
CA ALA A 33 10.31 -90.01 18.76
C ALA A 33 9.80 -88.61 19.10
N THR A 34 10.67 -87.61 19.05
CA THR A 34 10.36 -86.22 19.44
C THR A 34 10.77 -85.27 18.31
N LEU A 35 9.83 -84.45 17.83
CA LEU A 35 10.11 -83.47 16.79
C LEU A 35 10.13 -82.05 17.37
N ASN A 36 11.12 -81.26 16.95
CA ASN A 36 11.11 -79.80 17.05
C ASN A 36 10.96 -79.25 15.63
N LEU A 37 9.92 -78.46 15.39
CA LEU A 37 9.50 -78.03 14.06
C LEU A 37 9.49 -76.50 13.99
N THR A 38 10.29 -75.94 13.09
CA THR A 38 10.43 -74.49 12.87
C THR A 38 10.33 -74.19 11.39
N SER A 39 9.99 -72.97 11.01
CA SER A 39 10.00 -72.57 9.60
C SER A 39 10.49 -71.14 9.38
N SER A 40 10.84 -70.83 8.13
CA SER A 40 11.16 -69.49 7.68
C SER A 40 10.29 -69.18 6.44
N PRO A 41 9.32 -68.25 6.53
CA PRO A 41 8.83 -67.58 7.74
C PRO A 41 8.19 -68.56 8.76
N ASP A 42 8.09 -68.13 10.02
CA ASP A 42 7.43 -68.89 11.11
C ASP A 42 5.89 -68.74 11.05
N GLY A 43 5.14 -69.47 11.89
CA GLY A 43 3.67 -69.43 11.88
C GLY A 43 3.01 -70.30 10.80
N ALA A 44 3.74 -71.27 10.25
CA ALA A 44 3.21 -72.21 9.26
C ALA A 44 2.41 -73.34 9.94
N LYS A 45 1.21 -73.64 9.42
CA LYS A 45 0.33 -74.69 9.92
C LYS A 45 0.93 -76.06 9.66
N VAL A 46 1.22 -76.79 10.74
CA VAL A 46 1.87 -78.09 10.71
C VAL A 46 0.84 -79.22 10.76
N PHE A 47 1.00 -80.16 9.84
CA PHE A 47 0.28 -81.42 9.78
C PHE A 47 1.29 -82.58 9.85
N ILE A 48 1.00 -83.55 10.71
CA ILE A 48 1.77 -84.79 10.86
C ILE A 48 0.84 -85.94 10.50
N ASP A 49 1.22 -86.74 9.50
CA ASP A 49 0.44 -87.86 8.96
C ASP A 49 -1.02 -87.46 8.62
N GLY A 50 -1.16 -86.24 8.07
CA GLY A 50 -2.44 -85.63 7.71
C GLY A 50 -3.20 -84.95 8.85
N LYS A 51 -2.82 -85.15 10.11
CA LYS A 51 -3.45 -84.51 11.27
C LYS A 51 -2.79 -83.17 11.59
N ALA A 52 -3.58 -82.09 11.67
CA ALA A 52 -3.10 -80.80 12.17
C ALA A 52 -2.63 -80.90 13.64
N VAL A 53 -1.46 -80.34 13.95
CA VAL A 53 -0.88 -80.35 15.32
C VAL A 53 -0.65 -78.96 15.92
N GLY A 54 -0.54 -77.92 15.09
CA GLY A 54 -0.31 -76.54 15.53
C GLY A 54 0.24 -75.67 14.40
N GLU A 55 0.82 -74.53 14.77
CA GLU A 55 1.59 -73.65 13.89
C GLU A 55 3.04 -73.59 14.39
N THR A 56 4.02 -73.46 13.49
CA THR A 56 5.43 -73.29 13.89
C THR A 56 5.63 -71.97 14.67
N SER A 57 6.56 -71.89 15.61
CA SER A 57 7.48 -72.93 16.07
C SER A 57 6.88 -73.89 17.11
N LEU A 58 7.06 -75.20 16.91
CA LEU A 58 6.62 -76.29 17.80
C LEU A 58 7.81 -77.01 18.42
N HIS A 59 7.74 -77.30 19.71
CA HIS A 59 8.80 -78.02 20.44
C HIS A 59 8.26 -79.27 21.14
N ALA A 60 9.13 -80.29 21.28
CA ALA A 60 8.86 -81.55 21.96
C ALA A 60 7.62 -82.31 21.46
N GLN A 61 7.26 -82.17 20.18
CA GLN A 61 6.10 -82.85 19.59
C GLN A 61 6.37 -84.35 19.48
N ARG A 62 5.73 -85.12 20.36
CA ARG A 62 5.89 -86.59 20.39
C ARG A 62 5.13 -87.26 19.25
N VAL A 63 5.80 -88.22 18.61
CA VAL A 63 5.31 -88.97 17.45
C VAL A 63 5.66 -90.46 17.58
N VAL A 64 5.02 -91.30 16.77
CA VAL A 64 5.35 -92.74 16.69
C VAL A 64 6.58 -92.90 15.79
N PRO A 65 7.63 -93.63 16.21
CA PRO A 65 8.80 -93.90 15.36
C PRO A 65 8.42 -94.65 14.07
N GLY A 66 9.02 -94.27 12.96
CA GLY A 66 8.72 -94.78 11.61
C GLY A 66 8.92 -93.70 10.54
N GLU A 67 8.42 -93.97 9.32
CA GLU A 67 8.26 -92.93 8.29
C GLU A 67 7.09 -92.02 8.64
N ILE A 68 7.36 -90.71 8.74
CA ILE A 68 6.40 -89.67 9.07
C ILE A 68 6.23 -88.74 7.87
N VAL A 69 4.98 -88.40 7.53
CA VAL A 69 4.65 -87.41 6.50
C VAL A 69 4.37 -86.07 7.17
N LEU A 70 5.36 -85.18 7.13
CA LEU A 70 5.21 -83.78 7.53
C LEU A 70 4.68 -82.96 6.35
N ARG A 71 3.67 -82.13 6.60
CA ARG A 71 3.16 -81.13 5.64
C ARG A 71 2.99 -79.81 6.36
N MET A 72 3.57 -78.73 5.83
CA MET A 72 3.44 -77.39 6.37
C MET A 72 2.81 -76.44 5.35
N GLU A 73 1.85 -75.62 5.80
CA GLU A 73 1.16 -74.61 4.99
C GLU A 73 1.39 -73.22 5.59
N HIS A 74 1.94 -72.29 4.82
CA HIS A 74 2.04 -70.88 5.22
C HIS A 74 1.14 -70.02 4.33
N ARG A 75 0.52 -68.97 4.88
CA ARG A 75 -0.48 -68.14 4.18
C ARG A 75 0.00 -67.59 2.84
N PHE A 76 1.28 -67.20 2.78
CA PHE A 76 1.91 -66.57 1.62
C PHE A 76 2.87 -67.50 0.86
N HIS A 77 2.93 -68.81 1.14
CA HIS A 77 3.79 -69.73 0.39
C HIS A 77 3.06 -71.00 -0.07
N ASP A 78 3.55 -71.62 -1.13
CA ASP A 78 3.08 -72.93 -1.56
C ASP A 78 3.34 -73.99 -0.46
N ALA A 79 2.41 -74.91 -0.27
CA ALA A 79 2.49 -75.93 0.78
C ALA A 79 3.67 -76.91 0.56
N VAL A 80 4.48 -77.12 1.60
CA VAL A 80 5.65 -78.01 1.56
C VAL A 80 5.31 -79.34 2.23
N ALA A 81 5.67 -80.45 1.60
CA ALA A 81 5.54 -81.80 2.16
C ALA A 81 6.89 -82.53 2.16
N ARG A 82 7.23 -83.17 3.28
CA ARG A 82 8.50 -83.87 3.48
C ARG A 82 8.27 -85.18 4.24
N ARG A 83 8.81 -86.28 3.72
CA ARG A 83 8.92 -87.56 4.43
C ARG A 83 10.16 -87.52 5.34
N VAL A 84 10.04 -88.01 6.56
CA VAL A 84 11.12 -88.08 7.55
C VAL A 84 11.03 -89.40 8.30
N GLU A 85 12.09 -90.20 8.26
CA GLU A 85 12.20 -91.40 9.10
C GLU A 85 12.64 -91.00 10.51
N SER A 86 12.14 -91.70 11.53
CA SER A 86 12.43 -91.41 12.93
C SER A 86 12.59 -92.67 13.78
N SER A 87 13.60 -92.67 14.64
CA SER A 87 13.97 -93.77 15.53
C SER A 87 13.40 -93.61 16.94
N ARG A 88 13.25 -94.74 17.64
CA ARG A 88 12.71 -94.76 19.01
C ARG A 88 13.59 -93.97 19.98
N GLY A 89 13.04 -92.92 20.58
CA GLY A 89 13.75 -92.06 21.53
C GLY A 89 14.62 -90.98 20.89
N GLU A 90 14.60 -90.87 19.56
CA GLU A 90 15.30 -89.82 18.82
C GLU A 90 14.64 -88.44 19.02
N VAL A 91 15.46 -87.39 18.93
CA VAL A 91 15.01 -86.01 18.84
C VAL A 91 15.45 -85.48 17.47
N LEU A 92 14.49 -85.01 16.67
CA LEU A 92 14.73 -84.47 15.33
C LEU A 92 14.36 -82.99 15.28
N ASP A 93 15.37 -82.16 15.07
CA ASP A 93 15.22 -80.74 14.78
C ASP A 93 15.02 -80.52 13.28
N ILE A 94 13.86 -80.03 12.87
CA ILE A 94 13.44 -79.91 11.48
C ILE A 94 13.06 -78.46 11.20
N HIS A 95 13.86 -77.82 10.35
CA HIS A 95 13.55 -76.51 9.78
C HIS A 95 12.98 -76.67 8.36
N ILE A 96 12.01 -75.84 7.99
CA ILE A 96 11.53 -75.68 6.62
C ILE A 96 11.61 -74.22 6.21
N GLU A 97 12.52 -73.90 5.29
CA GLU A 97 12.48 -72.66 4.52
C GLU A 97 11.43 -72.81 3.43
N PHE A 98 10.47 -71.89 3.37
CA PHE A 98 9.50 -71.85 2.28
C PHE A 98 10.08 -71.13 1.06
N PRO A 99 10.02 -71.72 -0.14
CA PRO A 99 10.46 -71.03 -1.35
C PRO A 99 9.66 -69.74 -1.59
N PRO A 100 10.29 -68.65 -2.07
CA PRO A 100 9.56 -67.47 -2.50
C PRO A 100 8.64 -67.83 -3.66
N THR A 101 7.39 -67.38 -3.60
CA THR A 101 6.37 -67.62 -4.62
C THR A 101 5.66 -66.31 -4.94
N THR A 102 4.95 -66.26 -6.06
CA THR A 102 4.43 -65.01 -6.64
C THR A 102 2.95 -65.13 -6.98
N GLY A 103 2.22 -64.04 -6.76
CA GLY A 103 0.90 -63.81 -7.34
C GLY A 103 0.97 -62.73 -8.41
N SER A 104 -0.16 -62.08 -8.67
CA SER A 104 -0.20 -60.77 -9.31
C SER A 104 -1.10 -59.81 -8.54
N LEU A 105 -0.83 -58.52 -8.69
CA LEU A 105 -1.57 -57.43 -8.05
C LEU A 105 -2.00 -56.41 -9.11
N GLU A 106 -3.29 -56.33 -9.40
CA GLU A 106 -3.87 -55.26 -10.20
C GLU A 106 -4.32 -54.11 -9.30
N VAL A 107 -3.79 -52.90 -9.52
CA VAL A 107 -4.17 -51.70 -8.77
C VAL A 107 -4.99 -50.79 -9.67
N VAL A 108 -6.24 -50.56 -9.28
CA VAL A 108 -7.22 -49.75 -10.00
C VAL A 108 -7.58 -48.53 -9.14
N THR A 109 -7.77 -47.36 -9.75
CA THR A 109 -8.35 -46.20 -9.04
C THR A 109 -9.50 -45.57 -9.82
N ASN A 110 -10.37 -44.89 -9.09
CA ASN A 110 -11.39 -43.99 -9.61
C ASN A 110 -11.08 -42.55 -9.16
N PRO A 111 -10.67 -41.64 -10.07
CA PRO A 111 -10.42 -41.85 -11.50
C PRO A 111 -9.13 -42.63 -11.75
N ARG A 112 -9.00 -43.20 -12.95
CA ARG A 112 -7.78 -43.81 -13.46
C ARG A 112 -6.68 -42.76 -13.67
N GLY A 113 -5.43 -43.20 -13.78
CA GLY A 113 -4.27 -42.34 -13.99
C GLY A 113 -3.57 -41.87 -12.71
N ALA A 114 -3.81 -42.54 -11.58
CA ALA A 114 -3.13 -42.24 -10.32
C ALA A 114 -1.74 -42.87 -10.27
N ALA A 115 -0.80 -42.19 -9.62
CA ALA A 115 0.50 -42.76 -9.26
C ALA A 115 0.36 -43.70 -8.05
N ILE A 116 1.28 -44.65 -7.95
CA ILE A 116 1.21 -45.79 -7.02
C ILE A 116 2.57 -45.96 -6.32
N ALA A 117 2.54 -46.37 -5.06
CA ALA A 117 3.66 -46.93 -4.33
C ALA A 117 3.24 -48.18 -3.57
N VAL A 118 4.15 -49.12 -3.39
CA VAL A 118 3.97 -50.34 -2.59
C VAL A 118 5.07 -50.36 -1.54
N ASP A 119 4.71 -50.47 -0.25
CA ASP A 119 5.62 -50.31 0.90
C ASP A 119 6.46 -49.01 0.83
N GLY A 120 5.84 -47.94 0.34
CA GLY A 120 6.48 -46.64 0.10
C GLY A 120 7.41 -46.57 -1.13
N VAL A 121 7.74 -47.70 -1.77
CA VAL A 121 8.50 -47.73 -3.02
C VAL A 121 7.59 -47.35 -4.18
N ARG A 122 7.90 -46.24 -4.86
CA ARG A 122 7.13 -45.80 -6.03
C ARG A 122 7.22 -46.80 -7.17
N ILE A 123 6.08 -47.09 -7.79
CA ILE A 123 5.97 -47.87 -9.01
C ILE A 123 6.00 -46.94 -10.23
N ASP A 124 6.70 -47.35 -11.29
CA ASP A 124 6.68 -46.67 -12.59
C ASP A 124 5.41 -47.04 -13.36
N GLY A 125 4.67 -46.01 -13.79
CA GLY A 125 3.35 -46.13 -14.41
C GLY A 125 2.26 -45.41 -13.62
N VAL A 126 1.00 -45.71 -13.98
CA VAL A 126 -0.22 -45.20 -13.34
C VAL A 126 -1.34 -46.23 -13.45
N THR A 127 -2.38 -46.10 -12.62
CA THR A 127 -3.54 -47.01 -12.62
C THR A 127 -4.40 -46.94 -13.91
N PRO A 128 -5.02 -48.05 -14.36
CA PRO A 128 -4.85 -49.41 -13.86
C PRO A 128 -3.46 -49.96 -14.22
N VAL A 129 -2.80 -50.63 -13.26
CA VAL A 129 -1.54 -51.35 -13.52
C VAL A 129 -1.63 -52.77 -12.99
N LEU A 130 -1.08 -53.72 -13.74
CA LEU A 130 -0.93 -55.11 -13.30
C LEU A 130 0.54 -55.36 -12.94
N LEU A 131 0.82 -55.64 -11.67
CA LEU A 131 2.12 -56.07 -11.19
C LEU A 131 2.16 -57.60 -11.26
N SER A 132 2.85 -58.14 -12.26
CA SER A 132 2.97 -59.59 -12.48
C SER A 132 4.32 -59.95 -13.11
N PRO A 133 5.10 -60.88 -12.53
CA PRO A 133 4.89 -61.49 -11.20
C PRO A 133 5.11 -60.46 -10.08
N HIS A 134 4.34 -60.57 -8.99
CA HIS A 134 4.56 -59.80 -7.76
C HIS A 134 4.82 -60.76 -6.59
N PRO A 135 5.73 -60.43 -5.63
CA PRO A 135 5.92 -61.23 -4.44
C PRO A 135 4.62 -61.46 -3.66
N THR A 136 4.56 -62.57 -2.93
CA THR A 136 3.46 -62.87 -2.02
C THR A 136 3.73 -62.29 -0.64
N GLY A 137 2.68 -61.91 0.08
CA GLY A 137 2.79 -61.18 1.34
C GLY A 137 1.62 -60.22 1.58
N SER A 138 1.84 -59.25 2.45
CA SER A 138 0.92 -58.17 2.79
C SER A 138 1.67 -56.84 2.64
N PHE A 139 1.13 -55.91 1.85
CA PHE A 139 1.83 -54.73 1.36
C PHE A 139 0.98 -53.46 1.49
N ASP A 140 1.58 -52.34 1.89
CA ASP A 140 0.88 -51.05 1.97
C ASP A 140 0.85 -50.36 0.59
N VAL A 141 -0.28 -50.50 -0.10
CA VAL A 141 -0.50 -49.92 -1.43
C VAL A 141 -1.03 -48.50 -1.28
N THR A 142 -0.21 -47.53 -1.67
CA THR A 142 -0.51 -46.09 -1.61
C THR A 142 -0.81 -45.56 -3.00
N THR A 143 -1.95 -44.89 -3.20
CA THR A 143 -2.35 -44.29 -4.48
C THR A 143 -2.64 -42.79 -4.34
N TRP A 144 -2.28 -42.00 -5.36
CA TRP A 144 -2.56 -40.55 -5.39
C TRP A 144 -2.61 -39.98 -6.81
N ILE A 145 -3.45 -38.95 -7.01
CA ILE A 145 -3.53 -38.18 -8.26
C ILE A 145 -3.74 -36.69 -7.94
N HIS A 146 -3.32 -35.79 -8.83
CA HIS A 146 -3.37 -34.35 -8.59
C HIS A 146 -4.81 -33.86 -8.32
N GLY A 147 -4.98 -33.03 -7.27
CA GLY A 147 -6.28 -32.47 -6.86
C GLY A 147 -7.19 -33.47 -6.12
N ARG A 148 -6.67 -34.63 -5.71
CA ARG A 148 -7.39 -35.66 -4.97
C ARG A 148 -6.61 -36.13 -3.76
N GLU A 149 -7.32 -36.70 -2.80
CA GLU A 149 -6.71 -37.21 -1.56
C GLU A 149 -5.83 -38.43 -1.86
N ARG A 150 -4.79 -38.63 -1.03
CA ARG A 150 -3.94 -39.82 -1.08
C ARG A 150 -4.61 -40.90 -0.23
N LYS A 151 -4.81 -42.09 -0.79
CA LYS A 151 -5.37 -43.25 -0.08
C LYS A 151 -4.30 -44.34 0.05
N THR A 152 -4.25 -45.01 1.20
CA THR A 152 -3.34 -46.13 1.47
C THR A 152 -4.15 -47.26 2.09
N GLU A 153 -4.01 -48.47 1.57
CA GLU A 153 -4.66 -49.67 2.10
C GLU A 153 -3.68 -50.85 2.03
N THR A 154 -3.69 -51.69 3.06
CA THR A 154 -2.86 -52.90 3.12
C THR A 154 -3.51 -54.02 2.31
N VAL A 155 -2.78 -54.57 1.34
CA VAL A 155 -3.28 -55.55 0.36
C VAL A 155 -2.51 -56.86 0.49
N GLU A 156 -3.21 -58.00 0.55
CA GLU A 156 -2.59 -59.32 0.52
C GLU A 156 -2.49 -59.89 -0.90
N VAL A 157 -1.31 -60.38 -1.26
CA VAL A 157 -1.05 -61.09 -2.53
C VAL A 157 -0.75 -62.55 -2.23
N LEU A 158 -1.61 -63.44 -2.74
CA LEU A 158 -1.58 -64.88 -2.44
C LEU A 158 -0.90 -65.69 -3.57
N PRO A 159 -0.32 -66.86 -3.26
CA PRO A 159 0.39 -67.67 -4.25
C PRO A 159 -0.46 -68.00 -5.48
N ARG A 160 0.05 -67.63 -6.67
CA ARG A 160 -0.56 -67.95 -7.98
C ARG A 160 -1.97 -67.39 -8.19
N GLN A 161 -2.40 -66.42 -7.38
CA GLN A 161 -3.68 -65.71 -7.51
C GLN A 161 -3.48 -64.32 -8.11
N ASN A 162 -4.57 -63.74 -8.62
CA ASN A 162 -4.63 -62.34 -9.04
C ASN A 162 -5.45 -61.58 -7.99
N THR A 163 -4.80 -60.69 -7.23
CA THR A 163 -5.49 -59.76 -6.32
C THR A 163 -5.81 -58.46 -7.07
N GLU A 164 -7.05 -58.00 -7.02
CA GLU A 164 -7.43 -56.63 -7.44
C GLU A 164 -7.55 -55.74 -6.20
N ALA A 165 -6.96 -54.54 -6.23
CA ALA A 165 -7.07 -53.52 -5.20
C ALA A 165 -7.62 -52.22 -5.82
N SER A 166 -8.78 -51.76 -5.32
CA SER A 166 -9.53 -50.67 -5.94
C SER A 166 -9.68 -49.45 -5.02
N PHE A 167 -9.24 -48.29 -5.49
CA PHE A 167 -9.15 -47.05 -4.72
C PHE A 167 -10.01 -45.94 -5.35
N ASP A 168 -11.18 -45.68 -4.77
CA ASP A 168 -11.86 -44.39 -4.95
C ASP A 168 -11.01 -43.29 -4.30
N LEU A 169 -10.64 -42.27 -5.09
CA LEU A 169 -9.87 -41.12 -4.63
C LEU A 169 -10.79 -39.90 -4.57
N GLU A 170 -11.12 -39.42 -3.37
CA GLU A 170 -11.98 -38.23 -3.22
C GLU A 170 -11.27 -36.94 -3.67
N ARG A 171 -12.05 -35.91 -4.03
CA ARG A 171 -11.46 -34.59 -4.32
C ARG A 171 -11.09 -33.92 -3.01
N VAL A 172 -9.87 -33.36 -2.92
CA VAL A 172 -9.47 -32.53 -1.78
C VAL A 172 -10.52 -31.42 -1.59
N PRO A 173 -11.16 -31.29 -0.42
CA PRO A 173 -12.18 -30.27 -0.22
C PRO A 173 -11.52 -28.89 -0.30
N LEU A 174 -12.08 -28.01 -1.13
CA LEU A 174 -11.61 -26.64 -1.28
C LEU A 174 -12.44 -25.65 -0.47
N SER A 175 -11.76 -24.62 0.02
CA SER A 175 -12.31 -23.40 0.59
C SER A 175 -12.15 -22.24 -0.40
N GLU A 176 -13.17 -21.39 -0.53
CA GLU A 176 -13.11 -20.09 -1.22
C GLU A 176 -12.95 -18.98 -0.16
N ILE A 177 -11.90 -18.17 -0.26
CA ILE A 177 -11.43 -17.36 0.87
C ILE A 177 -11.74 -15.86 0.64
N TYR A 178 -12.49 -15.26 1.56
CA TYR A 178 -12.94 -13.87 1.50
C TYR A 178 -12.50 -13.09 2.74
N ILE A 179 -11.41 -12.34 2.64
CA ILE A 179 -10.82 -11.58 3.77
C ILE A 179 -11.02 -10.08 3.57
N SER A 180 -11.99 -9.53 4.29
CA SER A 180 -12.13 -8.08 4.45
C SER A 180 -11.02 -7.54 5.36
N ARG A 181 -10.52 -6.33 5.03
CA ARG A 181 -9.41 -5.72 5.76
C ARG A 181 -9.63 -4.23 5.98
N SER A 182 -9.42 -3.79 7.23
CA SER A 182 -9.36 -2.41 7.64
C SER A 182 -7.95 -2.13 8.16
N PRO A 183 -7.14 -1.30 7.49
CA PRO A 183 -7.43 -0.51 6.29
C PRO A 183 -7.38 -1.32 4.99
N ARG A 184 -8.05 -0.81 3.94
CA ARG A 184 -8.27 -1.51 2.65
C ARG A 184 -7.00 -1.82 1.85
N ASP A 185 -5.91 -1.11 2.10
CA ASP A 185 -4.61 -1.23 1.43
C ASP A 185 -3.57 -2.04 2.25
N ALA A 186 -3.97 -2.67 3.36
CA ALA A 186 -3.10 -3.59 4.08
C ALA A 186 -2.71 -4.80 3.21
N GLU A 187 -1.43 -5.16 3.21
CA GLU A 187 -0.93 -6.37 2.58
C GLU A 187 -1.36 -7.59 3.40
N LEU A 188 -1.72 -8.68 2.71
CA LEU A 188 -2.15 -9.94 3.31
C LEU A 188 -1.33 -11.10 2.74
N GLU A 189 -0.83 -11.97 3.62
CA GLU A 189 -0.16 -13.23 3.28
C GLU A 189 -0.90 -14.40 3.92
N ILE A 190 -0.96 -15.55 3.24
CA ILE A 190 -1.37 -16.85 3.77
C ILE A 190 -0.25 -17.85 3.48
N GLU A 191 0.35 -18.42 4.52
CA GLU A 191 1.58 -19.24 4.44
C GLU A 191 2.71 -18.58 3.63
N GLY A 192 2.85 -17.25 3.76
CA GLY A 192 3.84 -16.45 3.03
C GLY A 192 3.50 -16.16 1.56
N ASN A 193 2.44 -16.75 1.01
CA ASN A 193 1.92 -16.43 -0.32
C ASN A 193 1.00 -15.22 -0.23
N ARG A 194 1.06 -14.31 -1.21
CA ARG A 194 0.18 -13.14 -1.29
C ARG A 194 -1.28 -13.58 -1.42
N TYR A 195 -2.17 -13.03 -0.58
CA TYR A 195 -3.60 -13.28 -0.66
C TYR A 195 -4.25 -12.48 -1.82
N GLU A 196 -5.14 -13.14 -2.55
CA GLU A 196 -6.01 -12.54 -3.57
C GLU A 196 -7.49 -12.88 -3.31
N GLN A 197 -8.39 -11.96 -3.67
CA GLN A 197 -9.79 -12.03 -3.27
C GLN A 197 -10.52 -13.21 -3.95
N GLY A 198 -11.05 -14.15 -3.15
CA GLY A 198 -11.70 -15.36 -3.67
C GLY A 198 -10.72 -16.44 -4.11
N MET A 199 -9.43 -16.36 -3.72
CA MET A 199 -8.50 -17.47 -3.94
C MET A 199 -8.99 -18.76 -3.25
N THR A 200 -8.61 -19.91 -3.81
CA THR A 200 -8.97 -21.22 -3.26
C THR A 200 -7.75 -21.93 -2.67
N LEU A 201 -7.97 -22.60 -1.54
CA LEU A 201 -7.00 -23.50 -0.88
C LEU A 201 -7.73 -24.77 -0.42
N PRO A 202 -7.02 -25.87 -0.13
CA PRO A 202 -7.57 -26.98 0.65
C PRO A 202 -8.16 -26.53 1.98
N VAL A 203 -9.13 -27.27 2.52
CA VAL A 203 -9.57 -27.09 3.91
C VAL A 203 -8.42 -27.39 4.89
N GLY A 204 -8.38 -26.66 6.00
CA GLY A 204 -7.31 -26.80 7.01
C GLY A 204 -7.01 -25.51 7.76
N VAL A 205 -5.97 -25.54 8.59
CA VAL A 205 -5.51 -24.38 9.38
C VAL A 205 -4.27 -23.77 8.72
N TYR A 206 -4.33 -22.45 8.48
CA TYR A 206 -3.29 -21.68 7.80
C TYR A 206 -2.84 -20.50 8.65
N ARG A 207 -1.58 -20.09 8.50
CA ARG A 207 -1.03 -18.88 9.09
C ARG A 207 -1.26 -17.67 8.20
N LEU A 208 -2.10 -16.75 8.68
CA LEU A 208 -2.37 -15.46 8.05
C LEU A 208 -1.48 -14.38 8.67
N ARG A 209 -0.93 -13.52 7.81
CA ARG A 209 -0.28 -12.26 8.21
C ARG A 209 -0.92 -11.07 7.54
N ALA A 210 -0.94 -9.94 8.25
CA ALA A 210 -1.32 -8.64 7.71
C ALA A 210 -0.29 -7.57 8.05
N ARG A 211 0.08 -6.74 7.06
CA ARG A 211 1.08 -5.67 7.19
C ARG A 211 0.59 -4.37 6.58
N ARG A 212 0.89 -3.24 7.24
CA ARG A 212 0.86 -1.89 6.67
C ARG A 212 1.77 -0.98 7.48
N GLU A 213 2.43 -0.03 6.84
CA GLU A 213 3.21 1.00 7.53
C GLU A 213 2.32 1.77 8.53
N GLY A 214 2.83 1.93 9.76
CA GLY A 214 2.15 2.66 10.83
C GLY A 214 1.01 1.90 11.52
N TYR A 215 0.80 0.62 11.22
CA TYR A 215 -0.16 -0.26 11.91
C TYR A 215 0.54 -1.39 12.64
N ALA A 216 -0.09 -1.92 13.69
CA ALA A 216 0.37 -3.12 14.36
C ALA A 216 0.22 -4.33 13.41
N PRO A 217 1.28 -5.11 13.16
CA PRO A 217 1.19 -6.28 12.29
C PRO A 217 0.29 -7.34 12.93
N VAL A 218 -0.48 -8.05 12.10
CA VAL A 218 -1.25 -9.22 12.52
C VAL A 218 -0.52 -10.47 12.06
N ASP A 219 -0.37 -11.46 12.93
CA ASP A 219 0.13 -12.79 12.60
C ASP A 219 -0.68 -13.79 13.47
N ARG A 220 -1.55 -14.59 12.85
CA ARG A 220 -2.44 -15.54 13.54
C ARG A 220 -2.76 -16.75 12.67
N THR A 221 -3.11 -17.87 13.29
CA THR A 221 -3.75 -18.99 12.59
C THR A 221 -5.21 -18.67 12.26
N ILE A 222 -5.70 -19.27 11.18
CA ILE A 222 -7.08 -19.19 10.71
C ILE A 222 -7.48 -20.54 10.11
N GLU A 223 -8.71 -20.98 10.34
CA GLU A 223 -9.22 -22.26 9.82
C GLU A 223 -10.14 -22.00 8.64
N PHE A 224 -9.93 -22.72 7.53
CA PHE A 224 -10.78 -22.69 6.35
C PHE A 224 -11.53 -24.01 6.20
N THR A 225 -12.86 -23.89 6.16
CA THR A 225 -13.82 -24.99 6.00
C THR A 225 -14.28 -25.12 4.54
N ARG A 226 -15.06 -26.16 4.23
CA ARG A 226 -15.50 -26.44 2.84
C ARG A 226 -16.43 -25.33 2.32
N GLY A 227 -16.10 -24.76 1.16
CA GLY A 227 -16.88 -23.67 0.55
C GLY A 227 -16.42 -22.28 0.99
N ARG A 228 -17.34 -21.32 1.05
CA ARG A 228 -17.03 -19.90 1.30
C ARG A 228 -16.70 -19.63 2.77
N ASN A 229 -15.54 -18.99 3.02
CA ASN A 229 -15.09 -18.57 4.34
C ASN A 229 -14.88 -17.05 4.35
N ASP A 230 -15.73 -16.31 5.08
CA ASP A 230 -15.63 -14.86 5.26
C ASP A 230 -14.92 -14.49 6.57
N HIS A 231 -13.94 -13.59 6.48
CA HIS A 231 -13.16 -13.13 7.61
C HIS A 231 -12.92 -11.61 7.59
N ALA A 232 -12.60 -11.07 8.77
CA ALA A 232 -12.21 -9.68 8.96
C ALA A 232 -10.83 -9.56 9.63
N ILE A 233 -10.05 -8.59 9.17
CA ILE A 233 -8.75 -8.18 9.71
C ILE A 233 -8.78 -6.66 9.94
N ASP A 234 -9.01 -6.26 11.19
CA ASP A 234 -8.91 -4.87 11.63
C ASP A 234 -7.55 -4.64 12.29
N MET A 235 -6.72 -3.81 11.65
CA MET A 235 -5.38 -3.49 12.13
C MET A 235 -5.41 -2.27 13.06
N VAL A 236 -4.76 -2.36 14.22
CA VAL A 236 -4.65 -1.24 15.16
C VAL A 236 -3.63 -0.23 14.65
N ARG A 237 -4.03 1.04 14.46
CA ARG A 237 -3.12 2.13 14.09
C ARG A 237 -2.17 2.44 15.25
N LEU A 238 -0.87 2.40 15.01
CA LEU A 238 0.13 2.75 16.02
C LEU A 238 0.18 4.26 16.25
N ARG A 239 0.65 4.66 17.43
CA ARG A 239 0.84 6.06 17.82
C ARG A 239 2.24 6.23 18.43
N GLY A 240 2.82 7.42 18.28
CA GLY A 240 4.06 7.84 18.92
C GLY A 240 3.91 9.25 19.50
N SER A 241 4.84 9.66 20.36
CA SER A 241 4.88 11.04 20.88
C SER A 241 5.85 11.93 20.07
N LEU A 242 5.51 13.21 19.92
CA LEU A 242 6.34 14.21 19.27
C LEU A 242 6.83 15.22 20.31
N SER A 243 8.15 15.32 20.49
CA SER A 243 8.84 16.26 21.37
C SER A 243 9.62 17.28 20.53
N LEU A 244 9.23 18.56 20.60
CA LEU A 244 9.81 19.64 19.81
C LEU A 244 10.53 20.66 20.69
N ALA A 245 11.85 20.75 20.56
CA ALA A 245 12.63 21.83 21.17
C ALA A 245 12.71 23.01 20.20
N VAL A 246 11.99 24.11 20.49
CA VAL A 246 11.84 25.24 19.55
C VAL A 246 12.46 26.53 20.09
N SER A 247 13.21 27.22 19.24
CA SER A 247 13.80 28.54 19.47
C SER A 247 13.39 29.49 18.33
N PRO A 248 12.94 30.73 18.61
CA PRO A 248 12.77 31.32 19.94
C PRO A 248 11.60 30.69 20.72
N ARG A 249 11.61 30.81 22.06
CA ARG A 249 10.60 30.19 22.94
C ARG A 249 9.16 30.68 22.71
N HIS A 250 8.98 31.84 22.07
CA HIS A 250 7.66 32.42 21.77
C HIS A 250 7.11 31.99 20.40
N ALA A 251 7.80 31.09 19.67
CA ALA A 251 7.36 30.62 18.36
C ALA A 251 6.03 29.84 18.44
N LYS A 252 5.11 30.20 17.55
CA LYS A 252 3.80 29.53 17.38
C LYS A 252 4.01 28.26 16.55
N VAL A 253 4.04 27.11 17.21
CA VAL A 253 4.21 25.80 16.57
C VAL A 253 2.85 25.16 16.28
N ARG A 254 2.68 24.64 15.07
CA ARG A 254 1.49 23.89 14.63
C ARG A 254 1.87 22.59 13.93
N VAL A 255 0.97 21.62 13.99
CA VAL A 255 1.13 20.31 13.35
C VAL A 255 -0.10 19.94 12.50
N SER A 256 0.12 19.15 11.47
CA SER A 256 -0.92 18.57 10.60
C SER A 256 -0.51 17.13 10.23
N TYR A 257 -1.46 16.20 10.21
CA TYR A 257 -1.22 14.78 9.90
C TYR A 257 -2.47 14.12 9.30
N PRO A 258 -2.35 13.05 8.48
CA PRO A 258 -3.44 12.54 7.63
C PRO A 258 -4.75 12.23 8.37
N ASP A 259 -4.65 11.63 9.56
CA ASP A 259 -5.79 11.23 10.40
C ASP A 259 -6.64 12.40 10.93
N ALA A 260 -6.14 13.65 10.82
CA ALA A 260 -6.87 14.86 11.16
C ALA A 260 -6.29 16.03 10.35
N PRO A 261 -6.68 16.23 9.08
CA PRO A 261 -6.07 17.25 8.23
C PRO A 261 -6.33 18.66 8.78
N GLY A 262 -5.30 19.51 8.75
CA GLY A 262 -5.38 20.92 9.18
C GLY A 262 -4.48 21.28 10.37
N TRP A 263 -4.13 22.56 10.47
CA TRP A 263 -3.09 23.08 11.37
C TRP A 263 -3.58 23.35 12.81
N ARG A 264 -3.43 22.36 13.69
CA ARG A 264 -3.67 22.52 15.14
C ARG A 264 -2.40 22.97 15.89
N PRO A 265 -2.52 23.68 17.03
CA PRO A 265 -1.37 23.98 17.89
C PRO A 265 -0.63 22.70 18.31
N TYR A 266 0.69 22.81 18.44
CA TYR A 266 1.49 21.78 19.10
C TYR A 266 1.23 21.79 20.62
N GLN A 267 1.38 20.63 21.25
CA GLN A 267 1.36 20.43 22.70
C GLN A 267 2.58 19.60 23.09
N GLU A 268 3.15 19.82 24.26
CA GLU A 268 4.34 19.09 24.69
C GLU A 268 4.09 17.57 24.74
N GLU A 269 5.03 16.79 24.18
CA GLU A 269 4.96 15.34 23.99
C GLU A 269 3.71 14.78 23.26
N MET A 270 3.02 15.59 22.46
CA MET A 270 1.75 15.24 21.77
C MET A 270 1.75 13.84 21.12
N VAL A 271 0.76 13.01 21.50
CA VAL A 271 0.62 11.61 21.03
C VAL A 271 -0.22 11.52 19.76
N ILE A 272 0.44 11.22 18.64
CA ILE A 272 -0.12 11.29 17.28
C ILE A 272 0.07 9.97 16.52
N PRO A 273 -0.79 9.65 15.52
CA PRO A 273 -0.64 8.45 14.72
C PRO A 273 0.72 8.39 14.02
N THR A 274 1.31 7.19 13.93
CA THR A 274 2.59 6.98 13.24
C THR A 274 2.44 7.18 11.73
N GLY A 275 3.52 7.58 11.07
CA GLY A 275 3.55 7.99 9.67
C GLY A 275 3.93 9.46 9.49
N PRO A 276 3.59 10.10 8.35
CA PRO A 276 4.03 11.45 8.02
C PRO A 276 3.26 12.54 8.80
N VAL A 277 3.98 13.54 9.29
CA VAL A 277 3.46 14.69 10.04
C VAL A 277 4.15 15.97 9.55
N SER A 278 3.37 16.96 9.10
CA SER A 278 3.90 18.29 8.80
C SER A 278 3.95 19.13 10.07
N VAL A 279 5.07 19.80 10.30
CA VAL A 279 5.32 20.71 11.43
C VAL A 279 5.68 22.08 10.90
N ARG A 280 4.94 23.11 11.32
CA ARG A 280 5.18 24.52 11.00
C ARG A 280 5.48 25.29 12.30
N ALA A 281 6.45 26.20 12.29
CA ALA A 281 6.76 27.08 13.41
C ALA A 281 7.05 28.50 12.90
N THR A 282 6.41 29.51 13.50
CA THR A 282 6.58 30.93 13.12
C THR A 282 6.77 31.82 14.34
N ALA A 283 7.57 32.88 14.22
CA ALA A 283 7.78 33.90 15.25
C ALA A 283 7.94 35.28 14.58
N VAL A 284 7.56 36.35 15.27
CA VAL A 284 7.66 37.72 14.70
C VAL A 284 9.13 38.14 14.69
N GLY A 285 9.64 38.55 13.52
CA GLY A 285 11.06 38.86 13.34
C GLY A 285 11.94 37.63 13.09
N TYR A 286 11.34 36.48 12.73
CA TYR A 286 12.06 35.26 12.40
C TYR A 286 11.44 34.56 11.19
N ARG A 287 12.28 33.99 10.32
CA ARG A 287 11.83 33.22 9.15
C ARG A 287 10.96 32.04 9.55
N GLY A 288 9.83 31.86 8.87
CA GLY A 288 8.95 30.71 9.06
C GLY A 288 9.65 29.38 8.73
N TYR A 289 9.49 28.39 9.61
CA TYR A 289 9.94 27.01 9.40
C TYR A 289 8.75 26.11 9.04
N GLU A 290 8.87 25.29 8.01
CA GLU A 290 7.98 24.15 7.78
C GLU A 290 8.75 22.91 7.32
N ARG A 291 8.42 21.73 7.87
CA ARG A 291 9.02 20.46 7.47
C ARG A 291 8.09 19.28 7.71
N LYS A 292 8.12 18.31 6.80
CA LYS A 292 7.51 16.98 6.96
C LYS A 292 8.46 16.06 7.72
N LEU A 293 7.99 15.48 8.82
CA LEU A 293 8.68 14.49 9.65
C LEU A 293 7.94 13.13 9.56
N THR A 294 8.59 12.04 9.98
CA THR A 294 7.95 10.71 10.08
C THR A 294 8.01 10.22 11.52
N ILE A 295 6.84 9.91 12.10
CA ILE A 295 6.67 9.44 13.48
C ILE A 295 6.65 7.91 13.50
N GLY A 296 7.57 7.29 14.24
CA GLY A 296 7.51 5.87 14.61
C GLY A 296 6.78 5.64 15.94
N PRO A 297 6.63 4.40 16.42
CA PRO A 297 5.94 4.06 17.68
C PRO A 297 6.76 4.41 18.95
N LYS A 298 7.77 5.27 18.83
CA LYS A 298 8.63 5.78 19.91
C LYS A 298 8.66 7.31 19.81
N THR A 299 9.06 7.99 20.88
CA THR A 299 9.18 9.45 20.92
C THR A 299 10.13 9.96 19.85
N LEU A 300 9.63 10.76 18.90
CA LEU A 300 10.47 11.55 18.01
C LEU A 300 10.87 12.84 18.74
N LYS A 301 12.17 13.01 19.00
CA LYS A 301 12.74 14.28 19.47
C LYS A 301 13.29 15.04 18.27
N HIS A 302 12.81 16.25 18.03
CA HIS A 302 13.27 17.11 16.93
C HIS A 302 13.50 18.54 17.42
N SER A 303 14.52 19.21 16.88
CA SER A 303 14.88 20.58 17.25
C SER A 303 14.62 21.54 16.10
N ILE A 304 14.03 22.68 16.40
CA ILE A 304 13.72 23.74 15.45
C ILE A 304 14.35 25.04 15.97
N ARG A 305 15.31 25.59 15.22
CA ARG A 305 15.81 26.95 15.43
C ARG A 305 15.37 27.76 14.22
N LEU A 306 14.47 28.71 14.44
CA LEU A 306 14.12 29.72 13.45
C LEU A 306 15.30 30.69 13.31
N GLU A 307 15.52 31.18 12.09
CA GLU A 307 16.54 32.19 11.79
C GLU A 307 15.97 33.59 12.06
N GLU A 308 16.75 34.47 12.69
CA GLU A 308 16.35 35.87 12.86
C GLU A 308 16.28 36.57 11.50
N TYR A 309 15.23 37.36 11.29
CA TYR A 309 14.96 38.02 10.03
C TYR A 309 14.96 39.53 10.20
N ASP A 310 15.94 40.16 9.55
CA ASP A 310 16.24 41.59 9.59
C ASP A 310 15.22 42.41 8.76
N VAL A 311 14.03 42.59 9.34
CA VAL A 311 12.94 43.42 8.80
C VAL A 311 13.30 44.89 8.93
N GLN A 312 13.91 45.45 7.88
CA GLN A 312 14.11 46.88 7.73
C GLN A 312 13.14 47.41 6.66
N PRO A 313 12.05 48.13 7.01
CA PRO A 313 11.14 48.72 6.03
C PRO A 313 11.88 49.60 5.02
N GLY A 314 11.51 49.51 3.74
CA GLY A 314 12.21 50.17 2.63
C GLY A 314 13.44 49.43 2.11
N ARG A 315 13.94 48.38 2.79
CA ARG A 315 15.00 47.51 2.27
C ARG A 315 14.52 46.80 1.01
N GLN A 316 15.28 46.95 -0.08
CA GLN A 316 15.06 46.22 -1.32
C GLN A 316 15.97 44.99 -1.44
N PHE A 317 15.46 43.91 -2.03
CA PHE A 317 16.21 42.68 -2.31
C PHE A 317 15.60 41.85 -3.45
N ARG A 318 16.33 40.85 -3.93
CA ARG A 318 15.83 39.77 -4.79
C ARG A 318 16.29 38.45 -4.17
N ASP A 319 15.42 37.46 -4.06
CA ASP A 319 15.81 36.08 -3.75
C ASP A 319 16.44 35.41 -4.99
N GLU A 320 17.34 34.46 -4.79
CA GLU A 320 17.86 33.59 -5.87
C GLU A 320 16.86 32.45 -6.16
N LEU A 321 16.81 32.01 -7.42
CA LEU A 321 15.99 30.89 -7.89
C LEU A 321 16.83 29.60 -7.97
N ALA A 322 16.25 28.46 -7.62
CA ALA A 322 16.90 27.15 -7.74
C ALA A 322 17.30 26.78 -9.18
N SER A 323 16.51 27.20 -10.17
CA SER A 323 16.79 27.11 -11.62
C SER A 323 17.88 28.08 -12.10
N GLY A 324 18.24 29.09 -11.29
CA GLY A 324 19.34 30.02 -11.55
C GLY A 324 18.92 31.47 -11.77
N GLY A 325 19.78 32.39 -11.35
CA GLY A 325 19.50 33.83 -11.37
C GLY A 325 18.45 34.24 -10.33
N LYS A 326 17.90 35.45 -10.49
CA LYS A 326 17.11 36.12 -9.44
C LYS A 326 15.61 36.18 -9.74
N GLY A 327 14.80 36.08 -8.69
CA GLY A 327 13.36 36.38 -8.71
C GLY A 327 13.07 37.89 -8.69
N PRO A 328 11.79 38.30 -8.61
CA PRO A 328 11.36 39.71 -8.66
C PRO A 328 12.03 40.62 -7.62
N LEU A 329 12.17 41.92 -7.94
CA LEU A 329 12.65 42.93 -6.99
C LEU A 329 11.57 43.21 -5.95
N LEU A 330 11.88 42.93 -4.68
CA LEU A 330 10.98 43.12 -3.56
C LEU A 330 11.44 44.28 -2.68
N VAL A 331 10.50 44.98 -2.05
CA VAL A 331 10.73 45.93 -0.96
C VAL A 331 10.00 45.48 0.30
N VAL A 332 10.66 45.57 1.46
CA VAL A 332 10.07 45.28 2.77
C VAL A 332 9.08 46.40 3.16
N VAL A 333 7.83 46.02 3.37
CA VAL A 333 6.73 46.89 3.83
C VAL A 333 6.52 46.67 5.34
N GLY A 334 6.57 47.77 6.10
CA GLY A 334 6.44 47.75 7.56
C GLY A 334 4.99 47.62 8.05
N THR A 335 4.82 47.07 9.25
CA THR A 335 3.53 47.02 9.96
C THR A 335 2.94 48.41 10.21
N GLY A 336 1.60 48.51 10.22
CA GLY A 336 0.92 49.78 10.46
C GLY A 336 -0.61 49.64 10.46
N SER A 337 -1.30 50.76 10.31
CA SER A 337 -2.76 50.78 10.19
C SER A 337 -3.23 51.92 9.29
N PHE A 338 -4.28 51.70 8.50
CA PHE A 338 -4.79 52.69 7.55
C PHE A 338 -6.31 52.66 7.42
N ARG A 339 -6.87 53.69 6.78
CA ARG A 339 -8.29 53.77 6.38
C ARG A 339 -8.44 53.21 4.97
N MET A 340 -9.13 52.08 4.84
CA MET A 340 -9.36 51.37 3.59
C MET A 340 -10.74 51.69 3.01
N GLY A 341 -10.83 51.82 1.69
CA GLY A 341 -12.05 52.24 0.98
C GLY A 341 -12.21 53.76 0.89
N SER A 342 -13.37 54.22 0.43
CA SER A 342 -13.68 55.64 0.21
C SER A 342 -15.07 56.03 0.72
N THR A 343 -15.21 57.25 1.25
CA THR A 343 -16.52 57.85 1.60
C THR A 343 -17.28 58.33 0.37
N ASP A 344 -16.57 58.60 -0.72
CA ASP A 344 -17.04 59.36 -1.87
C ASP A 344 -17.02 58.52 -3.16
N GLY A 345 -16.25 57.42 -3.17
CA GLY A 345 -16.22 56.41 -4.22
C GLY A 345 -17.47 55.51 -4.28
N SER A 346 -17.41 54.43 -5.04
CA SER A 346 -18.54 53.55 -5.36
C SER A 346 -19.07 52.76 -4.14
N ALA A 347 -20.20 52.07 -4.30
CA ALA A 347 -20.88 51.38 -3.18
C ALA A 347 -20.04 50.23 -2.58
N ASP A 348 -19.24 49.60 -3.44
CA ASP A 348 -18.28 48.54 -3.16
C ASP A 348 -16.99 49.04 -2.48
N GLU A 349 -16.66 50.33 -2.59
CA GLU A 349 -15.58 50.99 -1.86
C GLU A 349 -15.95 51.31 -0.39
N ARG A 350 -17.20 51.02 0.02
CA ARG A 350 -17.79 51.42 1.30
C ARG A 350 -18.15 50.22 2.18
N PRO A 351 -18.30 50.39 3.51
CA PRO A 351 -17.90 51.55 4.30
C PRO A 351 -16.37 51.62 4.43
N VAL A 352 -15.86 52.82 4.72
CA VAL A 352 -14.43 52.99 5.08
C VAL A 352 -14.16 52.25 6.39
N ARG A 353 -13.15 51.37 6.40
CA ARG A 353 -12.74 50.57 7.57
C ARG A 353 -11.31 50.86 8.01
N ASN A 354 -11.04 50.74 9.31
CA ASN A 354 -9.68 50.83 9.85
C ASN A 354 -9.04 49.43 9.81
N VAL A 355 -7.99 49.26 9.02
CA VAL A 355 -7.31 47.97 8.82
C VAL A 355 -5.95 48.00 9.49
N VAL A 356 -5.60 46.90 10.18
CA VAL A 356 -4.28 46.70 10.79
C VAL A 356 -3.45 45.71 9.97
N VAL A 357 -2.26 46.15 9.58
CA VAL A 357 -1.19 45.32 9.01
C VAL A 357 -0.25 44.97 10.16
N ALA A 358 -0.51 43.83 10.80
CA ALA A 358 0.12 43.38 12.03
C ALA A 358 1.39 42.54 11.79
N GLU A 359 1.56 42.00 10.59
CA GLU A 359 2.74 41.23 10.18
C GLU A 359 3.37 41.93 8.94
N PRO A 360 4.69 42.20 8.93
CA PRO A 360 5.36 42.82 7.80
C PRO A 360 5.50 41.82 6.65
N PHE A 361 5.55 42.33 5.41
CA PHE A 361 5.69 41.52 4.20
C PHE A 361 6.64 42.20 3.21
N ALA A 362 7.14 41.47 2.22
CA ALA A 362 7.84 42.07 1.10
C ALA A 362 6.95 42.03 -0.16
N ILE A 363 6.90 43.11 -0.93
CA ILE A 363 6.09 43.22 -2.16
C ILE A 363 6.95 43.59 -3.36
N GLY A 364 6.53 43.18 -4.55
CA GLY A 364 7.12 43.61 -5.81
C GLY A 364 7.21 45.13 -5.90
N VAL A 365 8.44 45.66 -6.05
CA VAL A 365 8.71 47.07 -6.35
C VAL A 365 8.01 47.50 -7.64
N PHE A 366 7.90 46.55 -8.57
CA PHE A 366 7.24 46.65 -9.86
C PHE A 366 6.12 45.62 -9.99
N GLU A 367 5.26 45.83 -10.99
CA GLU A 367 4.44 44.77 -11.59
C GLU A 367 5.36 43.64 -12.10
N THR A 368 4.88 42.39 -12.13
CA THR A 368 5.70 41.26 -12.61
C THR A 368 6.03 41.45 -14.09
N THR A 369 7.31 41.53 -14.44
CA THR A 369 7.73 41.80 -15.83
C THR A 369 7.57 40.58 -16.74
N ARG A 370 7.54 40.83 -18.06
CA ARG A 370 7.57 39.75 -19.07
C ARG A 370 8.81 38.86 -18.94
N GLU A 371 9.98 39.39 -18.52
CA GLU A 371 11.16 38.58 -18.21
C GLU A 371 10.96 37.70 -16.97
N GLU A 372 10.46 38.26 -15.87
CA GLU A 372 10.30 37.53 -14.61
C GLU A 372 9.21 36.45 -14.69
N TYR A 373 8.18 36.64 -15.53
CA TYR A 373 7.21 35.60 -15.87
C TYR A 373 7.72 34.62 -16.93
N GLY A 374 8.59 35.05 -17.86
CA GLY A 374 9.17 34.21 -18.90
C GLY A 374 9.86 32.95 -18.35
N LYS A 375 10.66 33.12 -17.29
CA LYS A 375 11.37 32.02 -16.58
C LYS A 375 10.42 30.90 -16.12
N PHE A 376 9.24 31.25 -15.63
CA PHE A 376 8.22 30.28 -15.22
C PHE A 376 7.70 29.48 -16.43
N ARG A 377 7.41 30.16 -17.54
CA ARG A 377 6.92 29.52 -18.78
C ARG A 377 7.94 28.57 -19.38
N GLU A 378 9.23 28.91 -19.33
CA GLU A 378 10.34 28.07 -19.75
C GLU A 378 10.39 26.75 -18.94
N VAL A 379 10.36 26.83 -17.61
CA VAL A 379 10.35 25.65 -16.71
C VAL A 379 9.11 24.77 -16.93
N LYS A 380 7.95 25.37 -17.23
CA LYS A 380 6.69 24.65 -17.51
C LYS A 380 6.63 24.08 -18.94
N GLY A 381 7.64 24.30 -19.79
CA GLY A 381 7.69 23.82 -21.17
C GLY A 381 6.68 24.49 -22.11
N TRP A 382 6.20 25.70 -21.78
CA TRP A 382 5.17 26.41 -22.54
C TRP A 382 5.77 27.11 -23.77
N ALA A 383 5.87 26.35 -24.87
CA ALA A 383 6.70 26.66 -26.04
C ALA A 383 6.39 27.95 -26.84
N GLU A 384 5.24 28.58 -26.66
CA GLU A 384 4.97 29.89 -27.28
C GLU A 384 5.62 31.01 -26.48
N ALA A 385 6.43 31.88 -27.09
CA ALA A 385 6.89 33.13 -26.48
C ALA A 385 5.70 33.97 -25.97
N VAL A 386 5.91 34.88 -25.01
CA VAL A 386 4.91 35.94 -24.74
C VAL A 386 4.90 36.81 -25.99
N PRO A 387 3.81 36.88 -26.78
CA PRO A 387 3.90 37.46 -28.12
C PRO A 387 4.33 38.94 -28.04
N GLU A 388 5.44 39.26 -28.70
CA GLU A 388 6.17 40.51 -28.49
C GLU A 388 5.28 41.73 -28.75
N ALA A 389 4.72 41.78 -29.96
CA ALA A 389 3.64 42.67 -30.36
C ALA A 389 2.43 41.83 -30.83
N LEU A 390 1.24 42.30 -30.46
CA LEU A 390 -0.08 41.68 -30.66
C LEU A 390 -1.05 42.63 -31.37
N HIS A 391 -0.68 43.91 -31.50
CA HIS A 391 -1.41 44.93 -32.23
C HIS A 391 -0.40 45.89 -32.90
N PRO A 392 -0.69 46.51 -34.05
CA PRO A 392 0.15 47.55 -34.66
C PRO A 392 0.34 48.83 -33.81
N GLU A 393 -0.29 48.87 -32.63
CA GLU A 393 -0.29 49.94 -31.64
C GLU A 393 0.67 49.63 -30.46
N ASP A 394 1.21 48.41 -30.40
CA ASP A 394 2.18 48.01 -29.38
C ASP A 394 3.56 48.62 -29.67
N PRO A 395 4.39 48.88 -28.65
CA PRO A 395 5.76 49.34 -28.86
C PRO A 395 6.55 48.33 -29.74
N PRO A 396 7.38 48.80 -30.68
CA PRO A 396 8.07 47.94 -31.63
C PRO A 396 9.03 46.96 -30.93
N PRO A 397 9.25 45.75 -31.50
CA PRO A 397 10.09 44.73 -30.90
C PRO A 397 11.51 45.26 -30.66
N SER A 398 11.94 45.09 -29.41
CA SER A 398 13.08 45.78 -28.80
C SER A 398 13.50 45.02 -27.55
N ASN A 399 14.76 45.12 -27.17
CA ASN A 399 15.25 44.58 -25.89
C ASN A 399 14.51 45.15 -24.66
N SER A 400 13.80 46.27 -24.80
CA SER A 400 12.93 46.84 -23.75
C SER A 400 11.68 46.02 -23.45
N LEU A 401 11.14 45.22 -24.38
CA LEU A 401 9.91 44.45 -24.14
C LEU A 401 9.98 43.52 -22.92
N ARG A 402 11.20 43.16 -22.50
CA ARG A 402 11.50 42.35 -21.30
C ARG A 402 11.06 43.03 -20.00
N ARG A 403 11.04 44.37 -19.96
CA ARG A 403 10.65 45.22 -18.81
C ARG A 403 9.20 45.69 -18.80
N LEU A 404 8.41 45.41 -19.84
CA LEU A 404 6.96 45.64 -19.79
C LEU A 404 6.32 44.74 -18.71
N PRO A 405 5.21 45.16 -18.09
CA PRO A 405 4.42 44.26 -17.25
C PRO A 405 3.93 43.06 -18.05
N MET A 406 3.90 41.89 -17.41
CA MET A 406 3.21 40.72 -17.92
C MET A 406 1.70 40.94 -17.78
N SER A 407 1.00 40.92 -18.91
CA SER A 407 -0.46 41.04 -18.96
C SER A 407 -1.12 39.81 -19.60
N ARG A 408 -2.46 39.82 -19.70
CA ARG A 408 -3.30 38.69 -20.16
C ARG A 408 -3.37 37.51 -19.18
N LEU A 409 -2.88 37.68 -17.96
CA LEU A 409 -2.94 36.69 -16.90
C LEU A 409 -4.36 36.57 -16.35
N SER A 410 -4.86 35.35 -16.18
CA SER A 410 -5.97 35.05 -15.27
C SER A 410 -5.53 35.14 -13.81
N TRP A 411 -6.47 35.01 -12.87
CA TRP A 411 -6.13 34.93 -11.45
C TRP A 411 -5.36 33.63 -11.16
N GLU A 412 -5.77 32.55 -11.82
CA GLU A 412 -5.18 31.23 -11.79
C GLU A 412 -3.73 31.23 -12.31
N ASP A 413 -3.44 31.90 -13.42
CA ASP A 413 -2.06 32.11 -13.93
C ASP A 413 -1.17 32.80 -12.88
N GLY A 414 -1.72 33.81 -12.20
CA GLY A 414 -1.05 34.53 -11.12
C GLY A 414 -0.73 33.63 -9.92
N GLN A 415 -1.66 32.76 -9.55
CA GLN A 415 -1.53 31.80 -8.46
C GLN A 415 -0.53 30.68 -8.79
N ASP A 416 -0.52 30.20 -10.03
CA ASP A 416 0.44 29.23 -10.54
C ASP A 416 1.88 29.79 -10.51
N TYR A 417 2.05 31.07 -10.90
CA TYR A 417 3.34 31.77 -10.88
C TYR A 417 3.91 31.95 -9.46
N VAL A 418 3.08 32.34 -8.49
CA VAL A 418 3.54 32.50 -7.10
C VAL A 418 3.72 31.16 -6.37
N SER A 419 3.06 30.08 -6.82
CA SER A 419 3.39 28.72 -6.41
C SER A 419 4.78 28.32 -6.90
N TRP A 420 5.09 28.57 -8.18
CA TRP A 420 6.43 28.32 -8.72
C TRP A 420 7.52 29.14 -8.03
N LEU A 421 7.32 30.44 -7.77
CA LEU A 421 8.25 31.24 -6.97
C LEU A 421 8.45 30.68 -5.55
N THR A 422 7.42 30.04 -4.97
CA THR A 422 7.53 29.38 -3.67
C THR A 422 8.39 28.12 -3.73
N GLU A 423 8.26 27.34 -4.79
CA GLU A 423 9.05 26.13 -5.02
C GLU A 423 10.52 26.47 -5.34
N GLU A 424 10.76 27.48 -6.17
CA GLU A 424 12.10 27.91 -6.62
C GLU A 424 12.95 28.58 -5.54
N THR A 425 12.33 29.30 -4.60
CA THR A 425 13.06 30.08 -3.58
C THR A 425 13.02 29.46 -2.20
N GLY A 426 12.07 28.55 -1.94
CA GLY A 426 11.77 28.03 -0.60
C GLY A 426 11.09 29.02 0.35
N TYR A 427 10.86 30.28 -0.07
CA TYR A 427 10.09 31.27 0.68
C TYR A 427 8.65 31.32 0.17
N ARG A 428 7.70 31.68 1.04
CA ARG A 428 6.29 31.66 0.72
C ARG A 428 5.86 32.92 -0.07
N TYR A 429 5.77 32.76 -1.38
CA TYR A 429 5.20 33.74 -2.30
C TYR A 429 3.68 33.56 -2.45
N ARG A 430 2.97 34.64 -2.78
CA ARG A 430 1.53 34.70 -3.05
C ARG A 430 1.17 36.01 -3.77
N LEU A 431 -0.08 36.14 -4.24
CA LEU A 431 -0.63 37.46 -4.56
C LEU A 431 -0.78 38.30 -3.26
N PRO A 432 -0.70 39.64 -3.34
CA PRO A 432 -1.12 40.53 -2.26
C PRO A 432 -2.59 40.28 -1.90
N THR A 433 -2.96 40.54 -0.65
CA THR A 433 -4.39 40.70 -0.33
C THR A 433 -4.87 42.09 -0.78
N GLU A 434 -6.17 42.27 -0.96
CA GLU A 434 -6.78 43.57 -1.27
C GLU A 434 -6.39 44.65 -0.23
N ALA A 435 -6.29 44.23 1.03
CA ALA A 435 -5.90 45.09 2.16
C ALA A 435 -4.42 45.46 2.15
N GLU A 436 -3.53 44.52 1.82
CA GLU A 436 -2.11 44.80 1.65
C GLU A 436 -1.85 45.69 0.43
N TRP A 437 -2.58 45.44 -0.67
CA TRP A 437 -2.51 46.24 -1.89
C TRP A 437 -2.88 47.70 -1.61
N GLU A 438 -4.03 47.97 -0.99
CA GLU A 438 -4.43 49.37 -0.72
C GLU A 438 -3.54 50.06 0.32
N TYR A 439 -3.02 49.31 1.30
CA TYR A 439 -2.01 49.82 2.24
C TYR A 439 -0.75 50.30 1.53
N VAL A 440 -0.24 49.49 0.59
CA VAL A 440 0.92 49.84 -0.23
C VAL A 440 0.59 50.98 -1.18
N ALA A 441 -0.53 50.93 -1.89
CA ALA A 441 -0.94 51.97 -2.84
C ALA A 441 -1.08 53.33 -2.17
N ARG A 442 -1.57 53.39 -0.93
CA ARG A 442 -1.65 54.63 -0.15
C ARG A 442 -0.29 55.10 0.36
N ALA A 443 0.57 54.20 0.85
CA ALA A 443 1.86 54.52 1.47
C ALA A 443 1.79 55.67 2.51
N GLY A 444 0.70 55.74 3.27
CA GLY A 444 0.40 56.82 4.24
C GLY A 444 -0.55 57.91 3.75
N SER A 445 -0.82 58.02 2.44
CA SER A 445 -1.80 58.98 1.89
C SER A 445 -3.24 58.63 2.28
N THR A 446 -3.97 59.63 2.77
CA THR A 446 -5.43 59.56 2.99
C THR A 446 -6.24 60.01 1.77
N GLY A 447 -5.58 60.42 0.68
CA GLY A 447 -6.23 60.92 -0.53
C GLY A 447 -6.78 59.83 -1.45
N ALA A 448 -7.23 60.26 -2.63
CA ALA A 448 -7.62 59.38 -3.74
C ALA A 448 -6.40 58.84 -4.52
N TYR A 449 -5.24 59.51 -4.42
CA TYR A 449 -3.97 59.13 -5.03
C TYR A 449 -2.82 59.22 -4.01
N TYR A 450 -1.72 58.51 -4.27
CA TYR A 450 -0.54 58.56 -3.39
C TYR A 450 0.20 59.90 -3.46
N PHE A 451 0.17 60.56 -4.63
CA PHE A 451 0.79 61.87 -4.90
C PHE A 451 -0.05 63.07 -4.46
N GLY A 452 -1.23 62.85 -3.86
CA GLY A 452 -2.08 63.90 -3.29
C GLY A 452 -3.38 64.12 -4.07
N ALA A 453 -3.83 65.37 -4.14
CA ALA A 453 -5.11 65.77 -4.74
C ALA A 453 -4.96 66.61 -6.03
N ASP A 454 -3.74 66.98 -6.42
CA ASP A 454 -3.48 67.68 -7.67
C ASP A 454 -3.52 66.68 -8.83
N THR A 455 -4.49 66.82 -9.72
CA THR A 455 -4.65 65.98 -10.91
C THR A 455 -3.87 66.50 -12.12
N THR A 456 -3.25 67.67 -12.06
CA THR A 456 -2.41 68.18 -13.17
C THR A 456 -1.11 67.39 -13.31
N VAL A 457 -0.61 66.80 -12.22
CA VAL A 457 0.57 65.94 -12.19
C VAL A 457 0.28 64.46 -12.47
N PHE A 458 -0.97 64.06 -12.75
CA PHE A 458 -1.37 62.64 -12.86
C PHE A 458 -0.52 61.87 -13.88
N CYS A 459 -0.35 62.41 -15.08
CA CYS A 459 0.46 61.81 -16.15
C CYS A 459 1.98 61.79 -15.85
N ALA A 460 2.44 62.42 -14.77
CA ALA A 460 3.81 62.31 -14.26
C ALA A 460 3.95 61.19 -13.19
N HIS A 461 2.85 60.52 -12.83
CA HIS A 461 2.77 59.57 -11.72
C HIS A 461 2.10 58.22 -12.07
N ALA A 462 1.46 58.09 -13.23
CA ALA A 462 0.76 56.89 -13.70
C ALA A 462 0.57 56.90 -15.24
N ASN A 463 0.51 55.70 -15.85
CA ASN A 463 0.15 55.47 -17.25
C ASN A 463 -1.35 55.09 -17.33
N ILE A 464 -2.18 55.97 -17.87
CA ILE A 464 -3.64 55.79 -17.92
C ILE A 464 -4.23 56.36 -19.22
N ALA A 465 -5.55 56.25 -19.44
CA ALA A 465 -6.17 56.86 -20.61
C ALA A 465 -6.08 58.40 -20.53
N ASP A 466 -5.20 58.95 -21.35
CA ASP A 466 -4.82 60.36 -21.44
C ASP A 466 -5.26 60.97 -22.80
N ARG A 467 -4.68 62.11 -23.19
CA ARG A 467 -4.88 62.68 -24.53
C ARG A 467 -4.25 61.81 -25.65
N THR A 468 -3.19 61.05 -25.38
CA THR A 468 -2.53 60.14 -26.32
C THR A 468 -3.45 58.96 -26.66
N TYR A 469 -4.01 58.29 -25.66
CA TYR A 469 -5.04 57.25 -25.79
C TYR A 469 -6.27 57.79 -26.53
N ALA A 470 -6.77 58.97 -26.13
CA ALA A 470 -7.95 59.59 -26.71
C ALA A 470 -7.80 59.94 -28.21
N SER A 471 -6.58 60.07 -28.72
CA SER A 471 -6.31 60.32 -30.14
C SER A 471 -6.71 59.16 -31.06
N ARG A 472 -6.88 57.94 -30.52
CA ARG A 472 -7.26 56.73 -31.27
C ARG A 472 -8.47 55.99 -30.70
N PHE A 473 -8.70 56.07 -29.39
CA PHE A 473 -9.75 55.31 -28.71
C PHE A 473 -10.74 56.23 -27.99
N ARG A 474 -12.04 56.01 -28.20
CA ARG A 474 -13.11 56.81 -27.59
C ARG A 474 -13.38 56.35 -26.14
N LYS A 475 -12.88 57.08 -25.14
CA LYS A 475 -13.25 56.92 -23.73
C LYS A 475 -14.00 58.16 -23.21
N PRO A 476 -15.06 58.03 -22.37
CA PRO A 476 -15.83 59.18 -21.88
C PRO A 476 -15.09 60.08 -20.88
N ALA A 477 -14.10 59.55 -20.17
CA ALA A 477 -13.29 60.26 -19.19
C ALA A 477 -11.83 59.84 -19.33
N ILE A 478 -10.93 60.83 -19.37
CA ILE A 478 -9.49 60.70 -19.57
C ILE A 478 -8.76 61.68 -18.65
N ALA A 479 -7.45 61.50 -18.47
CA ALA A 479 -6.59 62.54 -17.92
C ALA A 479 -6.35 63.66 -18.96
N ASP A 480 -6.47 64.93 -18.57
CA ASP A 480 -6.28 66.07 -19.49
C ASP A 480 -4.79 66.47 -19.63
N CYS A 481 -3.92 65.47 -19.74
CA CYS A 481 -2.47 65.58 -19.86
C CYS A 481 -1.94 64.53 -20.85
N THR A 482 -0.63 64.31 -20.88
CA THR A 482 0.00 63.22 -21.64
C THR A 482 1.08 62.54 -20.81
N ASP A 483 1.02 61.22 -20.67
CA ASP A 483 2.03 60.41 -19.93
C ASP A 483 3.11 59.81 -20.85
N GLY A 484 2.87 59.82 -22.16
CA GLY A 484 3.76 59.24 -23.18
C GLY A 484 3.50 57.76 -23.49
N GLY A 485 2.54 57.15 -22.79
CA GLY A 485 2.01 55.82 -23.09
C GLY A 485 0.83 55.90 -24.07
N MET A 486 0.72 54.89 -24.94
CA MET A 486 -0.54 54.56 -25.63
C MET A 486 -1.12 53.23 -25.13
N ARG A 487 -0.25 52.43 -24.51
CA ARG A 487 -0.44 51.07 -23.98
C ARG A 487 0.55 50.91 -22.81
N TRP A 488 0.91 49.68 -22.43
CA TRP A 488 1.92 49.42 -21.40
C TRP A 488 3.24 50.17 -21.66
N VAL A 489 3.87 50.64 -20.58
CA VAL A 489 5.25 51.15 -20.58
C VAL A 489 6.14 50.25 -19.72
N ASP A 490 7.46 50.46 -19.78
CA ASP A 490 8.43 49.76 -18.92
C ASP A 490 8.11 50.02 -17.44
N VAL A 491 8.13 48.98 -16.61
CA VAL A 491 7.91 49.13 -15.17
C VAL A 491 8.98 50.04 -14.55
N GLY A 492 8.59 50.92 -13.64
CA GLY A 492 9.43 51.96 -13.06
C GLY A 492 9.57 53.22 -13.92
N SER A 493 8.65 53.46 -14.87
CA SER A 493 8.64 54.69 -15.67
C SER A 493 8.21 55.92 -14.86
N PHE A 494 7.40 55.72 -13.81
CA PHE A 494 6.88 56.79 -12.94
C PHE A 494 7.58 56.77 -11.56
N PRO A 495 7.55 57.89 -10.81
CA PRO A 495 8.10 57.95 -9.45
C PRO A 495 7.45 56.91 -8.53
N PRO A 496 8.19 56.34 -7.56
CA PRO A 496 7.60 55.46 -6.56
C PRO A 496 6.78 56.24 -5.53
N ASN A 497 5.88 55.54 -4.85
CA ASN A 497 5.25 56.03 -3.64
C ASN A 497 6.22 56.00 -2.43
N ALA A 498 5.76 56.46 -1.26
CA ALA A 498 6.59 56.57 -0.06
C ALA A 498 7.09 55.22 0.54
N PHE A 499 6.63 54.06 0.04
CA PHE A 499 7.17 52.74 0.37
C PHE A 499 8.16 52.22 -0.67
N GLY A 500 8.51 53.02 -1.70
CA GLY A 500 9.44 52.63 -2.75
C GLY A 500 8.82 51.72 -3.82
N VAL A 501 7.48 51.74 -3.97
CA VAL A 501 6.74 50.91 -4.93
C VAL A 501 6.30 51.78 -6.12
N HIS A 502 6.62 51.32 -7.34
CA HIS A 502 6.31 51.99 -8.60
C HIS A 502 5.03 51.43 -9.24
N ASP A 503 4.47 52.20 -10.17
CA ASP A 503 3.39 51.80 -11.09
C ASP A 503 2.14 51.24 -10.39
N ILE A 504 1.90 51.63 -9.13
CA ILE A 504 0.78 51.13 -8.31
C ILE A 504 -0.58 51.76 -8.68
N LEU A 505 -0.58 52.66 -9.68
CA LEU A 505 -1.75 53.26 -10.31
C LEU A 505 -1.50 53.28 -11.82
N GLY A 506 -2.46 52.80 -12.61
CA GLY A 506 -2.30 52.66 -14.06
C GLY A 506 -1.36 51.50 -14.47
N ASN A 507 -0.88 51.56 -15.71
CA ASN A 507 -0.12 50.51 -16.41
C ASN A 507 -0.90 49.18 -16.55
N VAL A 508 -1.00 48.29 -15.56
CA VAL A 508 -1.99 47.18 -15.55
C VAL A 508 -2.79 47.03 -14.24
N GLU A 509 -4.06 46.64 -14.37
CA GLU A 509 -4.87 46.15 -13.25
C GLU A 509 -4.16 44.95 -12.60
N GLU A 510 -3.95 45.00 -11.29
CA GLU A 510 -3.28 43.94 -10.54
C GLU A 510 -4.30 43.00 -9.89
N TRP A 511 -4.16 41.68 -10.11
CA TRP A 511 -4.90 40.68 -9.36
C TRP A 511 -4.44 40.61 -7.91
N VAL A 512 -5.41 40.56 -6.99
CA VAL A 512 -5.18 40.30 -5.56
C VAL A 512 -5.81 38.96 -5.14
N ALA A 513 -5.44 38.43 -3.98
CA ALA A 513 -5.87 37.12 -3.49
C ALA A 513 -7.37 37.02 -3.10
N ASP A 514 -8.07 38.15 -3.01
CA ASP A 514 -9.43 38.26 -2.50
C ASP A 514 -10.52 37.85 -3.52
N CYS A 515 -11.57 37.19 -3.04
CA CYS A 515 -12.80 37.02 -3.81
C CYS A 515 -13.56 38.34 -3.91
N TRP A 516 -14.23 38.59 -5.03
CA TRP A 516 -15.13 39.75 -5.13
C TRP A 516 -16.27 39.68 -4.10
N ARG A 517 -16.60 40.86 -3.53
CA ARG A 517 -17.71 41.12 -2.62
C ARG A 517 -18.17 42.57 -2.81
N ASP A 518 -19.47 42.81 -2.82
CA ASP A 518 -20.08 44.07 -3.24
C ASP A 518 -20.03 45.22 -2.20
N ASP A 519 -19.40 44.98 -1.04
CA ASP A 519 -19.09 45.99 -0.01
C ASP A 519 -17.97 45.53 0.94
N TYR A 520 -17.57 46.40 1.88
CA TYR A 520 -16.70 46.08 3.03
C TYR A 520 -17.45 45.85 4.36
N ARG A 521 -18.79 45.84 4.41
CA ARG A 521 -19.58 45.80 5.67
C ARG A 521 -19.24 44.62 6.57
N ASN A 522 -18.92 43.49 5.96
CA ASN A 522 -18.52 42.24 6.63
C ASN A 522 -17.04 41.89 6.40
N ALA A 523 -16.18 42.86 6.08
CA ALA A 523 -14.74 42.64 5.98
C ALA A 523 -14.07 42.68 7.36
N ALA A 524 -13.07 41.83 7.58
CA ALA A 524 -12.25 41.88 8.79
C ALA A 524 -11.39 43.17 8.82
N ASN A 525 -10.99 43.61 10.01
CA ASN A 525 -10.10 44.76 10.18
C ASN A 525 -8.61 44.37 10.23
N ASP A 526 -8.25 43.26 9.59
CA ASP A 526 -6.88 42.78 9.41
C ASP A 526 -6.49 42.71 7.93
N GLN A 527 -5.21 42.44 7.67
CA GLN A 527 -4.63 42.36 6.33
C GLN A 527 -5.00 41.10 5.53
N ARG A 528 -5.91 40.24 6.00
CA ARG A 528 -6.15 38.91 5.40
C ARG A 528 -7.09 38.98 4.19
N ALA A 529 -6.84 38.10 3.22
CA ALA A 529 -7.69 37.97 2.04
C ALA A 529 -9.10 37.43 2.39
N ARG A 530 -10.11 38.06 1.80
CA ARG A 530 -11.53 37.70 1.84
C ARG A 530 -11.80 36.50 0.93
N GLY A 531 -11.28 35.33 1.32
CA GLY A 531 -11.41 34.10 0.55
C GLY A 531 -12.80 33.44 0.60
N GLY A 532 -12.80 32.13 0.29
CA GLY A 532 -13.99 31.29 0.16
C GLY A 532 -14.09 30.71 -1.26
N ALA A 533 -15.18 29.98 -1.55
CA ALA A 533 -15.51 29.66 -2.93
C ALA A 533 -16.06 30.92 -3.63
N CYS A 534 -15.47 31.27 -4.76
CA CYS A 534 -15.92 32.35 -5.63
C CYS A 534 -15.55 32.02 -7.08
N GLY A 535 -16.22 32.68 -8.03
CA GLY A 535 -15.94 32.57 -9.46
C GLY A 535 -15.44 33.88 -10.07
N THR A 536 -15.09 34.87 -9.24
CA THR A 536 -14.56 36.18 -9.60
C THR A 536 -13.65 36.71 -8.50
N HIS A 537 -12.52 37.30 -8.89
CA HIS A 537 -11.51 37.85 -8.00
C HIS A 537 -11.36 39.36 -8.19
N VAL A 538 -10.83 40.02 -7.16
CA VAL A 538 -10.63 41.48 -7.13
C VAL A 538 -9.43 41.89 -7.97
N LEU A 539 -9.57 43.05 -8.62
CA LEU A 539 -8.56 43.77 -9.39
C LEU A 539 -8.43 45.20 -8.84
N ARG A 540 -7.22 45.77 -8.87
CA ARG A 540 -6.90 47.11 -8.32
C ARG A 540 -5.91 47.86 -9.23
N GLY A 541 -5.72 49.17 -8.98
CA GLY A 541 -4.73 50.02 -9.67
C GLY A 541 -5.22 50.72 -10.94
N GLY A 542 -6.09 50.08 -11.72
CA GLY A 542 -6.39 50.53 -13.09
C GLY A 542 -5.23 50.23 -14.05
N ALA A 543 -5.38 50.57 -15.33
CA ALA A 543 -4.43 50.26 -16.40
C ALA A 543 -4.23 51.44 -17.38
N TRP A 544 -3.38 51.25 -18.40
CA TRP A 544 -3.15 52.18 -19.52
C TRP A 544 -4.41 52.64 -20.29
N ASP A 545 -5.56 51.98 -20.11
CA ASP A 545 -6.86 52.34 -20.70
C ASP A 545 -7.89 52.88 -19.68
N SER A 546 -7.49 53.04 -18.41
CA SER A 546 -8.37 53.44 -17.30
C SER A 546 -8.47 54.96 -17.14
N SER A 547 -9.56 55.45 -16.57
CA SER A 547 -9.77 56.86 -16.27
C SER A 547 -9.14 57.25 -14.93
N PRO A 548 -8.97 58.55 -14.64
CA PRO A 548 -8.53 59.01 -13.32
C PRO A 548 -9.33 58.45 -12.14
N HIS A 549 -10.62 58.12 -12.29
CA HIS A 549 -11.43 57.49 -11.23
C HIS A 549 -11.10 56.00 -11.06
N GLU A 550 -11.01 55.26 -12.16
CA GLU A 550 -10.65 53.83 -12.20
C GLU A 550 -9.21 53.60 -11.70
N ALA A 551 -8.36 54.62 -11.75
CA ALA A 551 -6.99 54.64 -11.19
C ALA A 551 -6.89 55.41 -9.86
N THR A 552 -7.92 55.37 -9.01
CA THR A 552 -7.81 55.81 -7.60
C THR A 552 -7.36 54.67 -6.69
N VAL A 553 -6.67 54.99 -5.58
CA VAL A 553 -6.18 53.97 -4.63
C VAL A 553 -7.28 53.10 -4.04
N SER A 554 -8.53 53.58 -3.97
CA SER A 554 -9.68 52.84 -3.42
C SER A 554 -10.53 52.10 -4.46
N TYR A 555 -10.48 52.46 -5.75
CA TYR A 555 -11.32 51.86 -6.79
C TYR A 555 -11.08 50.36 -6.96
N ARG A 556 -12.16 49.62 -7.11
CA ARG A 556 -12.18 48.15 -7.14
C ARG A 556 -12.83 47.69 -8.44
N SER A 557 -12.22 46.75 -9.12
CA SER A 557 -12.84 46.02 -10.23
C SER A 557 -12.79 44.52 -9.95
N PHE A 558 -13.43 43.72 -10.81
CA PHE A 558 -13.38 42.26 -10.71
C PHE A 558 -13.48 41.59 -12.07
N SER A 559 -12.97 40.36 -12.15
CA SER A 559 -13.16 39.51 -13.32
C SER A 559 -12.93 38.04 -12.97
N ASN A 560 -13.08 37.18 -13.99
CA ASN A 560 -12.74 35.77 -14.00
C ASN A 560 -11.96 35.36 -15.26
N ARG A 561 -11.34 36.35 -15.91
CA ARG A 561 -10.59 36.21 -17.16
C ARG A 561 -9.47 37.24 -17.22
N GLY A 562 -8.32 36.83 -17.72
CA GLY A 562 -7.26 37.74 -18.13
C GLY A 562 -7.67 38.65 -19.28
N SER A 563 -6.98 39.77 -19.43
CA SER A 563 -7.16 40.76 -20.49
C SER A 563 -5.81 41.43 -20.80
N GLY A 564 -5.71 42.16 -21.90
CA GLY A 564 -4.54 43.02 -22.17
C GLY A 564 -4.31 44.14 -21.14
N THR A 565 -5.16 44.28 -20.14
CA THR A 565 -5.06 45.27 -19.07
C THR A 565 -4.74 44.65 -17.71
N ARG A 566 -4.61 43.32 -17.59
CA ARG A 566 -4.47 42.61 -16.30
C ARG A 566 -3.16 41.86 -16.15
N GLY A 567 -2.44 42.16 -15.09
CA GLY A 567 -1.21 41.48 -14.67
C GLY A 567 -1.21 41.15 -13.18
N VAL A 568 -0.03 40.92 -12.62
CA VAL A 568 0.14 40.55 -11.21
C VAL A 568 1.34 41.23 -10.58
N ARG A 569 1.21 41.60 -9.30
CA ARG A 569 2.32 41.92 -8.41
C ARG A 569 2.41 40.81 -7.36
N VAL A 570 3.63 40.50 -6.90
CA VAL A 570 3.85 39.39 -5.95
C VAL A 570 4.12 39.92 -4.54
N VAL A 571 3.62 39.19 -3.54
CA VAL A 571 4.00 39.33 -2.13
C VAL A 571 4.75 38.08 -1.69
N ARG A 572 5.76 38.29 -0.84
CA ARG A 572 6.58 37.26 -0.20
C ARG A 572 6.51 37.47 1.30
N GLU A 573 6.09 36.43 2.01
CA GLU A 573 6.10 36.40 3.48
C GLU A 573 7.56 36.37 3.99
N LEU A 574 7.78 36.84 5.22
CA LEU A 574 9.11 37.11 5.79
C LEU A 574 9.54 36.05 6.82
#